data_AF-A0A5D2T075-F1
#
_entry.id   AF-A0A5D2T075-F1
#
_cell.length_a   1.000
_cell.length_b   1.000
_cell.length_c   1.000
_cell.angle_alpha   90.00
_cell.angle_beta   90.00
_cell.angle_gamma   90.00
#
_symmetry.space_group_name_H-M   'P 1'
#
loop_
_entity.id
_entity.type
_entity.pdbx_description
1 polymer ?
#
loop_
_entity_poly.entity_id
_entity_poly.type
_entity_poly.pdbx_seq_one_letter_code
_entity_poly.pdbx_strand_id
1 'polypeptide(L)'
;MVSKTEETQLNRLENQVDNGGGGAWEYLCLVRKLKVRRSEKVLKYGLSILNDPKKRSALGPEEWTLYEQLAIAAMDYQCLDVAKDCIKVLHKKFPESKRVGRLDCMLLEAKGSWAEAEKLTQAF
;
A
#
# COMPACT_ATOMS: atom_id res chain seq x y z
N MET A 1 3.04 -18.95 9.49
CA MET A 1 2.62 -19.78 8.34
C MET A 1 1.15 -19.53 8.11
N VAL A 2 0.73 -19.24 6.88
CA VAL A 2 -0.70 -18.99 6.55
C VAL A 2 -1.44 -20.32 6.63
N SER A 3 -2.61 -20.35 7.27
CA SER A 3 -3.43 -21.57 7.33
C SER A 3 -4.13 -21.84 6.00
N LYS A 4 -4.48 -23.10 5.72
CA LYS A 4 -5.26 -23.48 4.52
C LYS A 4 -6.57 -22.69 4.41
N THR A 5 -7.21 -22.43 5.55
CA THR A 5 -8.46 -21.67 5.61
C THR A 5 -8.24 -20.21 5.22
N GLU A 6 -7.18 -19.57 5.72
CA GLU A 6 -6.82 -18.19 5.37
C GLU A 6 -6.44 -18.04 3.89
N GLU A 7 -5.69 -19.00 3.35
CA GLU A 7 -5.34 -19.03 1.93
C GLU A 7 -6.58 -19.20 1.05
N THR A 8 -7.49 -20.10 1.42
CA THR A 8 -8.76 -20.30 0.72
C THR A 8 -9.61 -19.03 0.73
N GLN A 9 -9.70 -18.37 1.89
CA GLN A 9 -10.42 -17.10 2.02
C GLN A 9 -9.79 -16.00 1.17
N LEU A 10 -8.46 -15.90 1.16
CA LEU A 10 -7.74 -14.92 0.37
C LEU A 10 -7.99 -15.10 -1.12
N ASN A 11 -7.85 -16.33 -1.63
CA ASN A 11 -8.06 -16.64 -3.05
C ASN A 11 -9.52 -16.42 -3.45
N ARG A 12 -10.48 -16.74 -2.57
CA ARG A 12 -11.90 -16.46 -2.81
C ARG A 12 -12.16 -14.95 -2.95
N LEU A 13 -11.62 -14.14 -2.03
CA LEU A 13 -11.75 -12.68 -2.10
C LEU A 13 -11.06 -12.12 -3.35
N GLU A 14 -9.88 -12.63 -3.70
CA GLU A 14 -9.16 -12.21 -4.91
C GLU A 14 -10.03 -12.40 -6.15
N ASN A 15 -10.58 -13.60 -6.33
CA ASN A 15 -11.48 -13.93 -7.43
C ASN A 15 -12.74 -13.07 -7.42
N GLN A 16 -13.34 -12.83 -6.25
CA GLN A 16 -14.53 -11.98 -6.15
C GLN A 16 -14.24 -10.55 -6.61
N VAL A 17 -13.11 -9.97 -6.19
CA VAL A 17 -12.71 -8.60 -6.56
C VAL A 17 -12.39 -8.52 -8.05
N ASP A 18 -11.66 -9.49 -8.60
CA ASP A 18 -11.33 -9.55 -10.02
C ASP A 18 -12.56 -9.63 -10.93
N ASN A 19 -13.64 -10.26 -10.45
CA ASN A 19 -14.93 -10.35 -11.15
C ASN A 19 -15.92 -9.23 -10.79
N GLY A 20 -15.48 -8.17 -10.10
CA GLY A 20 -16.30 -6.99 -9.79
C GLY A 20 -17.30 -7.17 -8.65
N GLY A 21 -17.21 -8.25 -7.88
CA GLY A 21 -18.13 -8.59 -6.78
C GLY A 21 -17.92 -7.78 -5.48
N GLY A 22 -17.14 -6.68 -5.51
CA GLY A 22 -16.77 -5.92 -4.32
C GLY A 22 -15.77 -6.67 -3.42
N GLY A 23 -15.59 -6.22 -2.17
CA GLY A 23 -14.68 -6.88 -1.22
C GLY A 23 -13.21 -6.44 -1.30
N ALA A 24 -12.91 -5.38 -2.05
CA ALA A 24 -11.54 -4.95 -2.32
C ALA A 24 -10.79 -4.55 -1.05
N TRP A 25 -11.46 -3.83 -0.14
CA TRP A 25 -10.82 -3.42 1.11
C TRP A 25 -10.59 -4.60 2.06
N GLU A 26 -11.53 -5.53 2.13
CA GLU A 26 -11.44 -6.76 2.90
C GLU A 26 -10.28 -7.64 2.42
N TYR A 27 -10.11 -7.76 1.10
CA TYR A 27 -8.96 -8.43 0.50
C TYR A 27 -7.65 -7.75 0.92
N LEU A 28 -7.55 -6.42 0.78
CA LEU A 28 -6.33 -5.67 1.12
C LEU A 28 -5.97 -5.78 2.61
N CYS A 29 -6.97 -5.77 3.49
CA CYS A 29 -6.80 -6.03 4.91
C CYS A 29 -6.25 -7.42 5.18
N LEU A 30 -6.76 -8.44 4.48
CA LEU A 30 -6.31 -9.82 4.65
C LEU A 30 -4.88 -10.01 4.12
N VAL A 31 -4.54 -9.42 2.95
CA VAL A 31 -3.16 -9.40 2.43
C VAL A 31 -2.20 -8.83 3.46
N ARG A 32 -2.54 -7.69 4.05
CA ARG A 32 -1.74 -7.01 5.09
C ARG A 32 -1.62 -7.86 6.36
N LYS A 33 -2.72 -8.44 6.83
CA LYS A 33 -2.77 -9.31 8.02
C LYS A 33 -1.90 -10.55 7.85
N LEU A 34 -1.98 -11.20 6.69
CA LEU A 34 -1.25 -12.43 6.39
C LEU A 34 0.20 -12.19 5.95
N LYS A 35 0.59 -10.92 5.70
CA LYS A 35 1.92 -10.52 5.21
C LYS A 35 2.34 -11.25 3.93
N VAL A 36 1.38 -11.49 3.04
CA VAL A 36 1.62 -12.18 1.76
C VAL A 36 1.98 -11.17 0.66
N ARG A 37 2.92 -11.54 -0.21
CA ARG A 37 3.34 -10.69 -1.35
C ARG A 37 2.33 -10.84 -2.49
N ARG A 38 1.45 -9.84 -2.64
CA ARG A 38 0.43 -9.72 -3.70
C ARG A 38 0.48 -8.31 -4.32
N SER A 39 1.69 -7.78 -4.53
CA SER A 39 1.92 -6.36 -4.84
C SER A 39 1.16 -5.87 -6.08
N GLU A 40 1.07 -6.68 -7.14
CA GLU A 40 0.25 -6.36 -8.33
C GLU A 40 -1.25 -6.18 -7.98
N LYS A 41 -1.82 -7.12 -7.22
CA LYS A 41 -3.23 -7.07 -6.80
C LYS A 41 -3.48 -5.92 -5.83
N VAL A 42 -2.55 -5.67 -4.92
CA VAL A 42 -2.59 -4.52 -4.00
C VAL A 42 -2.60 -3.21 -4.79
N LEU A 43 -1.76 -3.11 -5.82
CA LEU A 43 -1.70 -1.94 -6.70
C LEU A 43 -3.02 -1.73 -7.44
N LYS A 44 -3.51 -2.76 -8.13
CA LYS A 44 -4.77 -2.74 -8.90
C LYS A 44 -5.95 -2.34 -8.02
N TYR A 45 -6.14 -3.03 -6.90
CA TYR A 45 -7.32 -2.83 -6.05
C TYR A 45 -7.22 -1.54 -5.24
N GLY A 46 -6.03 -1.19 -4.74
CA GLY A 46 -5.81 0.04 -3.99
C GLY A 46 -6.07 1.28 -4.84
N LEU A 47 -5.56 1.31 -6.08
CA LEU A 47 -5.86 2.39 -7.03
C LEU A 47 -7.37 2.47 -7.31
N SER A 48 -8.06 1.34 -7.47
CA SER A 48 -9.51 1.34 -7.70
C SER A 48 -10.32 1.97 -6.55
N ILE A 49 -9.82 1.88 -5.31
CA ILE A 49 -10.43 2.50 -4.14
C ILE A 49 -10.07 3.99 -4.06
N LEU A 50 -8.79 4.34 -4.22
CA LEU A 50 -8.32 5.72 -4.09
C LEU A 50 -8.80 6.65 -5.21
N ASN A 51 -9.04 6.10 -6.41
CA ASN A 51 -9.58 6.84 -7.56
C ASN A 51 -11.10 7.02 -7.50
N ASP A 52 -11.79 6.33 -6.59
CA ASP A 52 -13.22 6.51 -6.34
C ASP A 52 -13.40 7.33 -5.04
N PRO A 53 -13.78 8.62 -5.13
CA PRO A 53 -13.90 9.48 -3.95
C PRO A 53 -14.87 8.94 -2.89
N LYS A 54 -15.93 8.23 -3.31
CA LYS A 54 -16.91 7.65 -2.39
C LYS A 54 -16.27 6.49 -1.62
N LYS A 55 -15.63 5.54 -2.32
CA LYS A 55 -14.96 4.41 -1.67
C LYS A 55 -13.81 4.87 -0.79
N ARG A 56 -13.01 5.82 -1.27
CA ARG A 56 -11.90 6.40 -0.50
C ARG A 56 -12.38 7.02 0.80
N SER A 57 -13.36 7.93 0.73
CA SER A 57 -13.89 8.61 1.92
C SER A 57 -14.58 7.67 2.92
N ALA A 58 -15.17 6.57 2.42
CA ALA A 58 -15.81 5.55 3.26
C ALA A 58 -14.82 4.78 4.15
N LEU A 59 -13.51 4.80 3.84
CA LEU A 59 -12.48 4.18 4.69
C LEU A 59 -12.23 4.96 5.98
N GLY A 60 -12.55 6.25 6.02
CA GLY A 60 -12.25 7.11 7.17
C GLY A 60 -10.76 7.07 7.53
N PRO A 61 -10.39 6.77 8.78
CA PRO A 61 -8.98 6.70 9.19
C PRO A 61 -8.15 5.65 8.44
N GLU A 62 -8.77 4.60 7.92
CA GLU A 62 -8.09 3.53 7.20
C GLU A 62 -7.58 3.94 5.81
N GLU A 63 -8.03 5.09 5.28
CA GLU A 63 -7.52 5.66 4.03
C GLU A 63 -6.00 5.82 4.07
N TRP A 64 -5.45 6.25 5.21
CA TRP A 64 -4.00 6.43 5.36
C TRP A 64 -3.26 5.10 5.32
N THR A 65 -3.81 4.07 5.97
CA THR A 65 -3.29 2.70 5.90
C THR A 65 -3.26 2.19 4.46
N LEU A 66 -4.28 2.53 3.66
CA LEU A 66 -4.32 2.18 2.24
C LEU A 66 -3.21 2.88 1.44
N TYR A 67 -2.98 4.19 1.64
CA TYR A 67 -1.89 4.90 0.97
C TYR A 67 -0.52 4.29 1.27
N GLU A 68 -0.25 3.93 2.52
CA GLU A 68 1.02 3.30 2.89
C GLU A 68 1.17 1.91 2.24
N GLN A 69 0.13 1.09 2.32
CA GLN A 69 0.11 -0.24 1.72
C GLN A 69 0.31 -0.17 0.19
N LEU A 70 -0.32 0.82 -0.45
CA LEU A 70 -0.20 1.06 -1.88
C LEU A 70 1.20 1.55 -2.27
N ALA A 71 1.79 2.46 -1.49
CA ALA A 71 3.15 2.94 -1.73
C ALA A 71 4.16 1.79 -1.73
N ILE A 72 4.09 0.90 -0.73
CA ILE A 72 4.97 -0.27 -0.63
C ILE A 72 4.77 -1.21 -1.82
N ALA A 73 3.52 -1.53 -2.16
CA ALA A 73 3.22 -2.39 -3.31
C ALA A 73 3.65 -1.79 -4.65
N ALA A 74 3.53 -0.46 -4.79
CA ALA A 74 3.97 0.27 -5.98
C ALA A 74 5.50 0.23 -6.13
N MET A 75 6.27 0.35 -5.04
CA MET A 75 7.73 0.20 -5.08
C MET A 75 8.14 -1.23 -5.45
N ASP A 76 7.49 -2.24 -4.89
CA ASP A 76 7.68 -3.65 -5.22
C ASP A 76 7.43 -3.96 -6.71
N TYR A 77 6.56 -3.20 -7.35
CA TYR A 77 6.16 -3.36 -8.76
C TYR A 77 6.82 -2.31 -9.68
N GLN A 78 7.79 -1.54 -9.16
CA GLN A 78 8.52 -0.48 -9.91
C GLN A 78 7.63 0.64 -10.47
N CYS A 79 6.43 0.84 -9.92
CA CYS A 79 5.57 1.99 -10.20
C CYS A 79 5.90 3.16 -9.28
N LEU A 80 7.12 3.70 -9.40
CA LEU A 80 7.68 4.66 -8.44
C LEU A 80 6.91 6.00 -8.39
N ASP A 81 6.24 6.39 -9.47
CA ASP A 81 5.39 7.59 -9.49
C ASP A 81 4.18 7.44 -8.58
N VAL A 82 3.52 6.27 -8.61
CA VAL A 82 2.39 5.97 -7.72
C VAL A 82 2.84 5.99 -6.27
N ALA A 83 4.00 5.39 -5.96
CA ALA A 83 4.57 5.43 -4.62
C ALA A 83 4.83 6.87 -4.15
N LYS A 84 5.45 7.68 -5.00
CA LYS A 84 5.74 9.11 -4.72
C LYS A 84 4.46 9.89 -4.45
N ASP A 85 3.41 9.69 -5.25
CA ASP A 85 2.14 10.38 -5.06
C ASP A 85 1.44 9.97 -3.76
N CYS A 86 1.45 8.68 -3.40
CA CYS A 86 0.94 8.20 -2.11
C CYS A 86 1.70 8.85 -0.94
N ILE A 87 3.03 8.87 -0.99
CA ILE A 87 3.88 9.44 0.06
C ILE A 87 3.65 10.96 0.20
N LYS A 88 3.49 11.67 -0.92
CA LYS A 88 3.15 13.10 -0.91
C LYS A 88 1.82 13.39 -0.21
N VAL A 89 0.80 12.55 -0.45
CA VAL A 89 -0.50 12.68 0.24
C VAL A 89 -0.35 12.42 1.74
N LEU A 90 0.44 11.41 2.13
CA LEU A 90 0.72 11.11 3.52
C LEU A 90 1.46 12.25 4.24
N HIS A 91 2.46 12.86 3.59
CA HIS A 91 3.16 14.05 4.13
C HIS A 91 2.23 15.23 4.36
N LYS A 92 1.29 15.49 3.45
CA LYS A 92 0.31 16.56 3.62
C LYS A 92 -0.53 16.34 4.89
N LYS A 93 -0.81 15.09 5.25
CA LYS A 93 -1.58 14.74 6.44
C LYS A 93 -0.73 14.64 7.71
N PHE A 94 0.51 14.16 7.59
CA PHE A 94 1.40 13.83 8.69
C PHE A 94 2.84 14.34 8.43
N PRO A 95 3.06 15.67 8.42
CA PRO A 95 4.30 16.28 7.92
C PRO A 95 5.58 15.89 8.68
N GLU A 96 5.47 15.52 9.96
CA GLU A 96 6.60 15.15 10.81
C GLU A 96 6.62 13.65 11.18
N SER A 97 5.83 12.84 10.47
CA SER A 97 5.72 11.42 10.79
C SER A 97 6.97 10.65 10.37
N LYS A 98 7.68 10.10 11.36
CA LYS A 98 8.78 9.14 11.13
C LYS A 98 8.33 7.95 10.29
N ARG A 99 7.05 7.54 10.38
CA ARG A 99 6.50 6.45 9.58
C ARG A 99 6.43 6.82 8.10
N VAL A 100 6.06 8.06 7.78
CA VAL A 100 6.07 8.56 6.39
C VAL A 100 7.51 8.75 5.90
N GLY A 101 8.41 9.27 6.75
CA GLY A 101 9.84 9.37 6.43
C GLY A 101 10.50 8.03 6.09
N ARG A 102 10.09 6.93 6.75
CA ARG A 102 10.55 5.58 6.36
C ARG A 102 10.12 5.18 4.96
N LEU A 103 8.96 5.64 4.48
CA LEU A 103 8.52 5.39 3.10
C LEU A 103 9.36 6.19 2.09
N ASP A 104 9.80 7.40 2.44
CA ASP A 104 10.75 8.15 1.61
C ASP A 104 12.08 7.40 1.47
N CYS A 105 12.61 6.86 2.56
CA CYS A 105 13.80 6.00 2.51
C CYS A 105 13.59 4.80 1.60
N MET A 106 12.49 4.07 1.77
CA MET A 106 12.16 2.92 0.90
C MET A 106 12.06 3.34 -0.57
N LEU A 107 11.52 4.54 -0.86
CA LEU A 107 11.42 5.05 -2.23
C LEU A 107 12.80 5.40 -2.81
N LEU A 108 13.70 5.96 -2.00
CA LEU A 108 15.09 6.23 -2.42
C LEU A 108 15.85 4.93 -2.67
N GLU A 109 15.68 3.92 -1.81
CA GLU A 109 16.22 2.57 -2.00
C GLU A 109 15.68 1.95 -3.30
N ALA A 110 14.38 2.03 -3.53
CA ALA A 110 13.74 1.52 -4.75
C ALA A 110 14.22 2.23 -6.04
N LYS A 111 14.70 3.48 -5.93
CA LYS A 111 15.33 4.24 -7.02
C LYS A 111 16.84 3.96 -7.17
N GLY A 112 17.44 3.20 -6.26
CA GLY A 112 18.90 3.00 -6.19
C GLY A 112 19.69 4.20 -5.66
N SER A 113 19.03 5.16 -5.01
CA SER A 113 19.64 6.36 -4.43
C SER A 113 20.12 6.11 -2.99
N TRP A 114 21.05 5.15 -2.83
CA TRP A 114 21.45 4.61 -1.52
C TRP A 114 22.04 5.65 -0.57
N ALA A 115 22.88 6.55 -1.06
CA ALA A 115 23.52 7.58 -0.21
C ALA A 115 22.49 8.57 0.37
N GLU A 116 21.45 8.91 -0.40
CA GLU A 116 20.36 9.76 0.07
C GLU A 116 19.48 9.01 1.08
N ALA A 117 19.20 7.72 0.83
CA ALA A 117 18.46 6.87 1.75
C ALA A 117 19.19 6.74 3.11
N GLU A 118 20.50 6.49 3.09
CA GLU A 118 21.34 6.39 4.29
C GLU A 118 21.34 7.70 5.08
N LYS A 119 21.56 8.84 4.39
CA LYS A 119 21.50 10.15 5.05
C LYS A 119 20.14 10.41 5.69
N LEU A 120 19.04 10.03 5.02
CA LEU A 120 17.70 10.23 5.53
C LEU A 120 17.40 9.32 6.73
N THR A 121 17.83 8.05 6.71
CA THR A 121 17.65 7.12 7.83
C THR A 121 18.35 7.58 9.12
N GLN A 122 19.48 8.30 9.01
CA GLN A 122 20.19 8.90 10.14
C GLN A 122 19.50 10.14 10.74
N ALA A 123 18.49 10.70 10.05
CA ALA A 123 17.79 11.91 10.46
C ALA A 123 16.52 11.65 11.31
N PHE A 124 16.20 10.39 11.63
CA PHE A 124 15.02 10.00 12.41
C PHE A 124 15.32 9.63 13.86
#